data_AF-A0A3D8P7J7-F1
#
_entry.id   AF-A0A3D8P7J7-F1
#
_cell.length_a   1.000
_cell.length_b   1.000
_cell.length_c   1.000
_cell.angle_alpha   90.00
_cell.angle_beta   90.00
_cell.angle_gamma   90.00
#
_symmetry.space_group_name_H-M   'P 1'
#
loop_
_entity.id
_entity.type
_entity.pdbx_description
1 polymer ?
#
loop_
_entity_poly.entity_id
_entity_poly.type
_entity_poly.pdbx_seq_one_letter_code
_entity_poly.pdbx_strand_id
1 'polypeptide(L)'
;MAPFSKKSGISDEDYFPLLCSPEELEASYARCRACGVPQDLTRPREILDPAALAPRLKAAELLISLAEKTVRPICTTDPQRNFICILCDPELVALKLYASPEILEAARDLGVVPGTVFTERSCGTNALAMARELGRLVAVRGEQHFCRLFHNWWCVAAPVRGLGNSILGYLDISMHAERELGFAVTFLKTLLLLMEKELALAREIPSLPPELERRLSPREREILFLLLRRLTNEEIAAYLNLSVYTVKTYRKFIYRKLGVSSFNELLAKYRAVTEKLN
;
A
#
# COMPACT_ATOMS: atom_id res chain seq x y z
N MET A 1 32.16 -33.04 6.98
CA MET A 1 30.76 -33.25 6.55
C MET A 1 30.16 -31.87 6.35
N ALA A 2 30.05 -31.39 5.10
CA ALA A 2 29.56 -30.04 4.81
C ALA A 2 28.03 -30.01 4.97
N PRO A 3 27.44 -29.15 5.82
CA PRO A 3 26.03 -29.31 6.20
C PRO A 3 25.03 -28.80 5.17
N PHE A 4 25.45 -28.15 4.07
CA PHE A 4 24.51 -27.66 3.07
C PHE A 4 25.01 -27.94 1.64
N SER A 5 24.46 -29.00 1.06
CA SER A 5 24.46 -29.27 -0.38
C SER A 5 23.81 -28.09 -1.11
N LYS A 6 24.53 -27.48 -2.06
CA LYS A 6 23.99 -26.56 -3.06
C LYS A 6 22.92 -27.29 -3.89
N LYS A 7 21.67 -27.17 -3.49
CA LYS A 7 20.46 -27.31 -4.33
C LYS A 7 19.23 -26.88 -3.50
N SER A 8 18.92 -25.60 -3.55
CA SER A 8 17.57 -25.06 -3.31
C SER A 8 17.27 -24.23 -4.56
N GLY A 9 16.29 -24.50 -5.40
CA GLY A 9 14.98 -25.09 -5.13
C GLY A 9 13.91 -24.05 -5.47
N ILE A 10 13.99 -23.51 -6.69
CA ILE A 10 13.05 -22.81 -7.59
C ILE A 10 13.95 -22.31 -8.73
N SER A 11 13.64 -22.62 -9.98
CA SER A 11 14.47 -22.21 -11.12
C SER A 11 14.08 -20.79 -11.57
N ASP A 12 14.99 -20.05 -12.19
CA ASP A 12 14.67 -18.73 -12.77
C ASP A 12 13.44 -18.80 -13.72
N GLU A 13 13.17 -19.98 -14.31
CA GLU A 13 12.06 -20.29 -15.21
C GLU A 13 10.67 -19.99 -14.63
N ASP A 14 10.49 -20.12 -13.31
CA ASP A 14 9.18 -19.96 -12.65
C ASP A 14 8.70 -18.49 -12.56
N TYR A 15 9.59 -17.53 -12.79
CA TYR A 15 9.30 -16.09 -12.68
C TYR A 15 9.42 -15.32 -14.00
N PHE A 16 9.83 -15.96 -15.10
CA PHE A 16 9.88 -15.34 -16.44
C PHE A 16 8.59 -14.60 -16.83
N PRO A 17 7.37 -15.09 -16.51
CA PRO A 17 6.13 -14.38 -16.84
C PRO A 17 5.97 -13.03 -16.14
N LEU A 18 6.76 -12.76 -15.09
CA LEU A 18 6.69 -11.53 -14.30
C LEU A 18 7.72 -10.50 -14.74
N LEU A 19 8.76 -10.92 -15.48
CA LEU A 19 9.70 -10.00 -16.10
C LEU A 19 9.02 -9.25 -17.25
N CYS A 20 9.49 -8.04 -17.52
CA CYS A 20 9.10 -7.34 -18.74
C CYS A 20 9.64 -8.08 -19.97
N SER A 21 8.82 -8.22 -21.00
CA SER A 21 9.29 -8.67 -22.31
C SER A 21 10.21 -7.62 -22.95
N PRO A 22 11.04 -7.99 -23.94
CA PRO A 22 11.83 -7.03 -24.70
C PRO A 22 10.99 -5.90 -25.31
N GLU A 23 9.79 -6.22 -25.80
CA GLU A 23 8.86 -5.25 -26.38
C GLU A 23 8.29 -4.28 -25.33
N GLU A 24 7.93 -4.79 -24.14
CA GLU A 24 7.46 -3.96 -23.03
C GLU A 24 8.56 -2.99 -22.54
N LEU A 25 9.81 -3.47 -22.47
CA LEU A 25 10.97 -2.65 -22.11
C LEU A 25 11.25 -1.59 -23.17
N GLU A 26 11.28 -1.96 -24.45
CA GLU A 26 11.57 -1.01 -25.52
C GLU A 26 10.49 0.08 -25.63
N ALA A 27 9.22 -0.28 -25.41
CA ALA A 27 8.13 0.69 -25.31
C ALA A 27 8.35 1.68 -24.14
N SER A 28 8.78 1.19 -22.98
CA SER A 28 9.16 2.03 -21.84
C SER A 28 10.35 2.94 -22.16
N TYR A 29 11.39 2.40 -22.78
CA TYR A 29 12.57 3.16 -23.16
C TYR A 29 12.22 4.27 -24.17
N ALA A 30 11.32 4.00 -25.11
CA ALA A 30 10.80 5.00 -26.03
C ALA A 30 10.09 6.15 -25.28
N ARG A 31 9.26 5.85 -24.29
CA ARG A 31 8.61 6.87 -23.43
C ARG A 31 9.63 7.65 -22.61
N CYS A 32 10.66 7.00 -22.06
CA CYS A 32 11.75 7.67 -21.34
C CYS A 32 12.54 8.62 -22.25
N ARG A 33 12.91 8.19 -23.46
CA ARG A 33 13.59 9.03 -24.46
C ARG A 33 12.71 10.21 -24.87
N ALA A 34 11.41 10.00 -25.09
CA ALA A 34 10.46 11.07 -25.40
C ALA A 34 10.33 12.10 -24.27
N CYS A 35 10.50 11.68 -23.00
CA CYS A 35 10.54 12.58 -21.85
C CYS A 35 11.92 13.22 -21.58
N GLY A 36 12.93 12.94 -22.41
CA GLY A 36 14.28 13.45 -22.27
C GLY A 36 14.96 13.00 -20.98
N VAL A 37 14.70 11.76 -20.53
CA VAL A 37 15.38 11.19 -19.36
C VAL A 37 16.84 10.90 -19.72
N PRO A 38 17.83 11.39 -18.96
CA PRO A 38 19.23 11.03 -19.19
C PRO A 38 19.54 9.59 -18.75
N GLN A 39 20.36 8.85 -19.49
CA GLN A 39 20.76 7.49 -19.09
C GLN A 39 21.74 7.48 -17.89
N ASP A 40 22.47 8.57 -17.69
CA ASP A 40 23.39 8.76 -16.57
C ASP A 40 22.72 9.37 -15.33
N LEU A 41 21.39 9.57 -15.35
CA LEU A 41 20.62 10.06 -14.21
C LEU A 41 20.88 9.19 -12.97
N THR A 42 21.28 9.82 -11.87
CA THR A 42 21.62 9.15 -10.60
C THR A 42 20.73 9.55 -9.43
N ARG A 43 19.76 10.46 -9.64
CA ARG A 43 18.75 10.88 -8.66
C ARG A 43 17.39 11.11 -9.34
N PRO A 44 16.26 10.91 -8.65
CA PRO A 44 14.94 11.28 -9.17
C PRO A 44 14.90 12.75 -9.61
N ARG A 45 14.26 13.04 -10.74
CA ARG A 45 14.10 14.44 -11.21
C ARG A 45 13.01 15.20 -10.46
N GLU A 46 12.09 14.49 -9.82
CA GLU A 46 10.94 15.07 -9.13
C GLU A 46 10.74 14.43 -7.75
N ILE A 47 10.72 15.29 -6.74
CA ILE A 47 10.40 14.97 -5.34
C ILE A 47 9.48 16.08 -4.85
N LEU A 48 8.26 15.71 -4.44
CA LEU A 48 7.30 16.66 -3.89
C LEU A 48 7.78 17.18 -2.53
N ASP A 49 7.62 18.49 -2.32
CA ASP A 49 7.80 19.07 -1.01
C ASP A 49 6.67 18.65 -0.03
N PRO A 50 6.82 18.90 1.28
CA PRO A 50 5.80 18.51 2.26
C PRO A 50 4.41 19.13 2.01
N ALA A 51 4.33 20.34 1.45
CA ALA A 51 3.05 21.00 1.19
C ALA A 51 2.30 20.34 0.02
N ALA A 52 3.02 19.95 -1.04
CA ALA A 52 2.49 19.20 -2.18
C ALA A 52 2.18 17.74 -1.83
N LEU A 53 2.92 17.12 -0.90
CA LEU A 53 2.72 15.74 -0.46
C LEU A 53 1.52 15.59 0.50
N ALA A 54 1.30 16.56 1.40
CA ALA A 54 0.23 16.53 2.41
C ALA A 54 -1.17 16.16 1.86
N PRO A 55 -1.69 16.77 0.78
CA PRO A 55 -3.00 16.39 0.24
C PRO A 55 -3.04 14.96 -0.30
N ARG A 56 -1.91 14.43 -0.81
CA ARG A 56 -1.82 13.06 -1.30
C ARG A 56 -1.83 12.04 -0.16
N LEU A 57 -1.12 12.33 0.93
CA LEU A 57 -1.17 11.52 2.17
C LEU A 57 -2.60 11.45 2.71
N LYS A 58 -3.33 12.57 2.71
CA LYS A 58 -4.73 12.64 3.14
C LYS A 58 -5.65 11.82 2.23
N ALA A 59 -5.50 11.94 0.91
CA ALA A 59 -6.29 11.18 -0.05
C ALA A 59 -6.03 9.66 0.06
N ALA A 60 -4.81 9.27 0.41
CA ALA A 60 -4.38 7.88 0.54
C ALA A 60 -4.49 7.31 1.97
N GLU A 61 -5.24 7.95 2.88
CA GLU A 61 -5.37 7.53 4.29
C GLU A 61 -5.73 6.04 4.45
N LEU A 62 -6.65 5.53 3.63
CA LEU A 62 -7.02 4.11 3.65
C LEU A 62 -5.85 3.20 3.27
N LEU A 63 -5.17 3.50 2.16
CA LEU A 63 -4.04 2.71 1.68
C LEU A 63 -2.90 2.71 2.69
N ILE A 64 -2.59 3.88 3.24
CA ILE A 64 -1.57 4.04 4.29
C ILE A 64 -1.98 3.22 5.51
N SER A 65 -3.23 3.32 5.98
CA SER A 65 -3.70 2.55 7.14
C SER A 65 -3.56 1.03 6.94
N LEU A 66 -3.86 0.51 5.74
CA LEU A 66 -3.63 -0.89 5.40
C LEU A 66 -2.15 -1.26 5.52
N ALA A 67 -1.27 -0.50 4.87
CA ALA A 67 0.16 -0.77 4.88
C ALA A 67 0.78 -0.64 6.28
N GLU A 68 0.31 0.30 7.09
CA GLU A 68 0.74 0.46 8.49
C GLU A 68 0.41 -0.77 9.35
N LYS A 69 -0.68 -1.48 9.05
CA LYS A 69 -1.07 -2.72 9.76
C LYS A 69 -0.42 -3.98 9.21
N THR A 70 -0.18 -4.05 7.90
CA THR A 70 0.25 -5.30 7.25
C THR A 70 1.71 -5.28 6.78
N VAL A 71 2.19 -4.15 6.26
CA VAL A 71 3.54 -4.00 5.69
C VAL A 71 4.54 -3.61 6.77
N ARG A 72 4.25 -2.55 7.55
CA ARG A 72 5.18 -2.05 8.59
C ARG A 72 5.67 -3.15 9.54
N PRO A 73 4.80 -3.95 10.19
CA PRO A 73 5.25 -4.92 11.19
C PRO A 73 6.19 -5.99 10.64
N ILE A 74 6.19 -6.20 9.32
CA ILE A 74 7.02 -7.21 8.67
C ILE A 74 8.30 -6.57 8.12
N CYS A 75 8.21 -5.35 7.60
CA CYS A 75 9.32 -4.72 6.88
C CYS A 75 10.25 -3.89 7.78
N THR A 76 9.87 -3.63 9.05
CA THR A 76 10.69 -2.81 9.98
C THR A 76 11.16 -3.57 11.23
N THR A 77 10.83 -4.86 11.37
CA THR A 77 11.11 -5.64 12.61
C THR A 77 12.45 -6.35 12.63
N ASP A 78 13.07 -6.54 11.47
CA ASP A 78 14.36 -7.24 11.35
C ASP A 78 15.41 -6.29 10.77
N PRO A 79 16.40 -5.86 11.58
CA PRO A 79 17.44 -4.94 11.15
C PRO A 79 18.42 -5.57 10.15
N GLN A 80 18.40 -6.89 9.92
CA GLN A 80 19.26 -7.56 8.95
C GLN A 80 18.67 -7.63 7.54
N ARG A 81 17.48 -7.08 7.30
CA ARG A 81 16.82 -7.12 5.98
C ARG A 81 17.43 -6.13 5.01
N ASN A 82 17.93 -6.65 3.89
CA ASN A 82 18.58 -5.87 2.82
C ASN A 82 17.59 -5.43 1.72
N PHE A 83 16.38 -5.02 2.09
CA PHE A 83 15.38 -4.56 1.14
C PHE A 83 14.62 -3.34 1.65
N ILE A 84 14.00 -2.61 0.74
CA ILE A 84 13.08 -1.51 1.00
C ILE A 84 11.73 -1.79 0.37
N CYS A 85 10.66 -1.55 1.12
CA CYS A 85 9.30 -1.53 0.58
C CYS A 85 8.84 -0.08 0.39
N ILE A 86 8.32 0.25 -0.79
CA ILE A 86 7.88 1.60 -1.15
C ILE A 86 6.38 1.55 -1.47
N LEU A 87 5.59 2.33 -0.73
CA LEU A 87 4.16 2.49 -0.95
C LEU A 87 3.92 3.81 -1.70
N CYS A 88 3.28 3.72 -2.86
CA CYS A 88 2.96 4.85 -3.71
C CYS A 88 1.45 5.04 -3.89
N ASP A 89 1.04 6.28 -4.15
CA ASP A 89 -0.31 6.58 -4.66
C ASP A 89 -0.46 6.12 -6.14
N PRO A 90 -1.66 6.23 -6.74
CA PRO A 90 -1.88 5.82 -8.13
C PRO A 90 -0.98 6.56 -9.15
N GLU A 91 -0.48 7.73 -8.78
CA GLU A 91 0.32 8.62 -9.62
C GLU A 91 1.83 8.35 -9.47
N LEU A 92 2.18 7.36 -8.66
CA LEU A 92 3.53 6.91 -8.34
C LEU A 92 4.31 7.89 -7.45
N VAL A 93 3.61 8.67 -6.63
CA VAL A 93 4.23 9.46 -5.56
C VAL A 93 4.42 8.58 -4.33
N ALA A 94 5.65 8.49 -3.85
CA ALA A 94 5.97 7.75 -2.63
C ALA A 94 5.30 8.38 -1.40
N LEU A 95 4.44 7.61 -0.74
CA LEU A 95 3.72 7.99 0.47
C LEU A 95 4.50 7.57 1.71
N LYS A 96 4.99 6.33 1.72
CA LYS A 96 5.70 5.71 2.84
C LYS A 96 6.77 4.75 2.33
N LEU A 97 7.88 4.69 3.07
CA LEU A 97 8.98 3.77 2.86
C LEU A 97 9.13 2.93 4.13
N TYR A 98 9.34 1.62 3.97
CA TYR A 98 9.50 0.67 5.07
C TYR A 98 10.77 -0.15 4.85
N ALA A 99 11.77 0.06 5.71
CA ALA A 99 13.03 -0.68 5.73
C ALA A 99 13.71 -0.51 7.10
N SER A 100 14.89 -1.12 7.27
CA SER A 100 15.78 -0.79 8.39
C SER A 100 16.30 0.66 8.27
N PRO A 101 16.70 1.31 9.38
CA PRO A 101 17.23 2.67 9.36
C PRO A 101 18.40 2.87 8.39
N GLU A 102 19.28 1.88 8.27
CA GLU A 102 20.46 1.92 7.40
C GLU A 102 20.05 1.97 5.91
N ILE A 103 19.05 1.19 5.52
CA ILE A 103 18.52 1.17 4.16
C ILE A 103 17.74 2.45 3.86
N LEU A 104 17.01 3.00 4.84
CA LEU A 104 16.31 4.29 4.68
C LEU A 104 17.29 5.44 4.47
N GLU A 105 18.45 5.43 5.13
CA GLU A 105 19.48 6.44 4.93
C GLU A 105 20.15 6.30 3.56
N ALA A 106 20.49 5.07 3.14
CA ALA A 106 21.00 4.81 1.80
C ALA A 106 20.00 5.24 0.70
N ALA A 107 18.71 4.99 0.91
CA ALA A 107 17.65 5.44 0.02
C ALA A 107 17.57 6.98 -0.03
N ARG A 108 17.69 7.66 1.11
CA ARG A 108 17.72 9.12 1.20
C ARG A 108 18.88 9.72 0.40
N ASP A 109 20.07 9.12 0.45
CA ASP A 109 21.24 9.57 -0.31
C ASP A 109 21.03 9.51 -1.84
N LEU A 110 20.18 8.58 -2.30
CA LEU A 110 19.74 8.46 -3.69
C LEU A 110 18.55 9.37 -4.04
N GLY A 111 17.99 10.10 -3.06
CA GLY A 111 16.80 10.93 -3.22
C GLY A 111 15.49 10.13 -3.17
N VAL A 112 15.53 8.88 -2.70
CA VAL A 112 14.35 8.04 -2.47
C VAL A 112 13.81 8.30 -1.06
N VAL A 113 12.85 9.22 -0.99
CA VAL A 113 12.19 9.68 0.23
C VAL A 113 10.66 9.79 0.01
N PRO A 114 9.83 9.92 1.06
CA PRO A 114 8.44 10.32 0.87
C PRO A 114 8.34 11.59 0.01
N GLY A 115 7.48 11.57 -1.00
CA GLY A 115 7.35 12.62 -2.02
C GLY A 115 8.07 12.30 -3.33
N THR A 116 8.98 11.32 -3.38
CA THR A 116 9.64 10.91 -4.62
C THR A 116 8.63 10.46 -5.66
N VAL A 117 8.74 10.97 -6.88
CA VAL A 117 7.83 10.60 -7.98
C VAL A 117 8.51 9.55 -8.85
N PHE A 118 7.94 8.34 -8.90
CA PHE A 118 8.51 7.17 -9.58
C PHE A 118 8.03 7.00 -11.04
N THR A 119 7.52 8.06 -11.67
CA THR A 119 7.14 8.00 -13.09
C THR A 119 8.37 7.79 -13.99
N GLU A 120 8.16 7.26 -15.20
CA GLU A 120 9.22 7.13 -16.21
C GLU A 120 9.92 8.45 -16.51
N ARG A 121 9.18 9.58 -16.48
CA ARG A 121 9.73 10.93 -16.67
C ARG A 121 10.74 11.31 -15.59
N SER A 122 10.49 10.89 -14.34
CA SER A 122 11.29 11.29 -13.18
C SER A 122 12.46 10.34 -12.93
N CYS A 123 12.24 9.03 -13.08
CA CYS A 123 13.19 7.99 -12.67
C CYS A 123 13.60 7.02 -13.80
N GLY A 124 13.10 7.21 -15.03
CA GLY A 124 13.26 6.21 -16.10
C GLY A 124 12.42 4.95 -15.85
N THR A 125 12.64 3.92 -16.67
CA THR A 125 12.02 2.60 -16.52
C THR A 125 12.33 2.03 -15.14
N ASN A 126 11.29 1.70 -14.38
CA ASN A 126 11.37 1.11 -13.05
C ASN A 126 10.10 0.26 -12.79
N ALA A 127 10.16 -0.64 -11.80
CA ALA A 127 9.08 -1.59 -11.56
C ALA A 127 7.73 -0.92 -11.25
N LEU A 128 7.71 0.16 -10.45
CA LEU A 128 6.48 0.92 -10.14
C LEU A 128 5.82 1.47 -11.40
N ALA A 129 6.62 2.09 -12.28
CA ALA A 129 6.12 2.63 -13.53
C ALA A 129 5.61 1.55 -14.48
N MET A 130 6.33 0.43 -14.58
CA MET A 130 5.92 -0.70 -15.40
C MET A 130 4.67 -1.39 -14.87
N ALA A 131 4.55 -1.56 -13.55
CA ALA A 131 3.36 -2.13 -12.93
C ALA A 131 2.10 -1.28 -13.17
N ARG A 132 2.26 0.06 -13.20
CA ARG A 132 1.18 0.98 -13.58
C ARG A 132 0.78 0.85 -15.04
N GLU A 133 1.77 0.84 -15.94
CA GLU A 133 1.52 0.74 -17.39
C GLU A 133 0.86 -0.59 -17.77
N LEU A 134 1.35 -1.69 -17.20
CA LEU A 134 0.92 -3.05 -17.55
C LEU A 134 -0.25 -3.55 -16.70
N GLY A 135 -0.60 -2.84 -15.61
CA GLY A 135 -1.69 -3.19 -14.72
C GLY A 135 -1.50 -4.51 -13.94
N ARG A 136 -0.27 -5.01 -13.84
CA ARG A 136 0.09 -6.31 -13.26
C ARG A 136 1.32 -6.22 -12.37
N LEU A 137 1.62 -7.31 -11.65
CA LEU A 137 2.90 -7.47 -10.96
C LEU A 137 4.02 -7.61 -11.99
N VAL A 138 5.09 -6.83 -11.81
CA VAL A 138 6.21 -6.76 -12.74
C VAL A 138 7.52 -6.71 -11.96
N ALA A 139 8.55 -7.38 -12.50
CA ALA A 139 9.92 -7.30 -12.05
C ALA A 139 10.80 -6.59 -13.08
N VAL A 140 11.65 -5.67 -12.61
CA VAL A 140 12.67 -4.97 -13.41
C VAL A 140 14.01 -5.11 -12.69
N ARG A 141 15.06 -5.48 -13.43
CA ARG A 141 16.38 -5.79 -12.86
C ARG A 141 17.53 -5.13 -13.59
N GLY A 142 18.51 -4.65 -12.83
CA GLY A 142 19.81 -4.26 -13.37
C GLY A 142 19.69 -3.23 -14.50
N GLU A 143 20.29 -3.55 -15.65
CA GLU A 143 20.28 -2.72 -16.86
C GLU A 143 18.91 -2.66 -17.57
N GLN A 144 17.89 -3.37 -17.09
CA GLN A 144 16.51 -3.14 -17.53
C GLN A 144 15.96 -1.79 -17.04
N HIS A 145 16.58 -1.19 -16.03
CA HIS A 145 16.32 0.20 -15.69
C HIS A 145 16.95 1.10 -16.75
N PHE A 146 16.18 2.05 -17.26
CA PHE A 146 16.62 2.92 -18.36
C PHE A 146 17.84 3.79 -18.01
N CYS A 147 17.99 4.16 -16.73
CA CYS A 147 19.06 5.03 -16.26
C CYS A 147 19.81 4.45 -15.06
N ARG A 148 21.00 5.00 -14.79
CA ARG A 148 21.92 4.51 -13.75
C ARG A 148 21.38 4.55 -12.33
N LEU A 149 20.35 5.35 -12.06
CA LEU A 149 19.71 5.52 -10.75
C LEU A 149 19.42 4.18 -10.05
N PHE A 150 18.94 3.17 -10.79
CA PHE A 150 18.54 1.87 -10.22
C PHE A 150 19.29 0.66 -10.80
N HIS A 151 20.43 0.85 -11.50
CA HIS A 151 21.18 -0.27 -12.11
C HIS A 151 21.69 -1.31 -11.11
N ASN A 152 21.85 -0.94 -9.84
CA ASN A 152 22.27 -1.85 -8.77
C ASN A 152 21.07 -2.40 -7.95
N TRP A 153 19.85 -2.28 -8.49
CA TRP A 153 18.62 -2.68 -7.83
C TRP A 153 17.82 -3.68 -8.65
N TRP A 154 17.15 -4.56 -7.93
CA TRP A 154 16.15 -5.50 -8.40
C TRP A 154 14.84 -5.12 -7.75
N CYS A 155 13.88 -4.72 -8.57
CA CYS A 155 12.63 -4.11 -8.13
C CYS A 155 11.47 -4.99 -8.58
N VAL A 156 10.53 -5.24 -7.68
CA VAL A 156 9.27 -5.90 -7.99
C VAL A 156 8.16 -5.00 -7.48
N ALA A 157 7.22 -4.65 -8.35
CA ALA A 157 6.09 -3.82 -7.99
C ALA A 157 4.77 -4.40 -8.50
N ALA A 158 3.70 -4.04 -7.83
CA ALA A 158 2.35 -4.46 -8.19
C ALA A 158 1.31 -3.42 -7.78
N PRO A 159 0.15 -3.38 -8.47
CA PRO A 159 -0.98 -2.56 -8.04
C PRO A 159 -1.57 -3.11 -6.73
N VAL A 160 -1.87 -2.21 -5.79
CA VAL A 160 -2.70 -2.50 -4.63
C VAL A 160 -4.16 -2.22 -5.00
N ARG A 161 -4.97 -3.27 -5.01
CA ARG A 161 -6.35 -3.21 -5.51
C ARG A 161 -7.34 -3.01 -4.37
N GLY A 162 -8.31 -2.13 -4.62
CA GLY A 162 -9.45 -1.82 -3.76
C GLY A 162 -10.73 -2.46 -4.26
N LEU A 163 -11.87 -1.87 -3.86
CA LEU A 163 -13.20 -2.31 -4.30
C LEU A 163 -13.35 -2.20 -5.81
N GLY A 164 -14.09 -3.14 -6.42
CA GLY A 164 -14.42 -3.10 -7.84
C GLY A 164 -13.19 -3.11 -8.75
N ASN A 165 -12.07 -3.68 -8.29
CA ASN A 165 -10.79 -3.70 -8.99
C ASN A 165 -10.15 -2.31 -9.19
N SER A 166 -10.59 -1.29 -8.43
CA SER A 166 -9.96 0.04 -8.42
C SER A 166 -8.53 -0.03 -7.90
N ILE A 167 -7.65 0.84 -8.39
CA ILE A 167 -6.26 0.91 -7.94
C ILE A 167 -6.17 1.94 -6.83
N LEU A 168 -5.82 1.50 -5.62
CA LEU A 168 -5.61 2.40 -4.48
C LEU A 168 -4.22 3.03 -4.53
N GLY A 169 -3.26 2.32 -5.14
CA GLY A 169 -1.86 2.72 -5.27
C GLY A 169 -1.01 1.53 -5.69
N TYR A 170 0.29 1.62 -5.42
CA TYR A 170 1.26 0.60 -5.78
C TYR A 170 2.17 0.26 -4.59
N LEU A 171 2.60 -0.99 -4.53
CA LEU A 171 3.58 -1.46 -3.57
C LEU A 171 4.76 -2.06 -4.32
N ASP A 172 5.96 -1.62 -3.96
CA ASP A 172 7.23 -2.10 -4.50
C ASP A 172 8.09 -2.71 -3.41
N ILE A 173 8.89 -3.70 -3.79
CA ILE A 173 10.02 -4.22 -3.02
C ILE A 173 11.27 -4.10 -3.87
N SER A 174 12.25 -3.38 -3.37
CA SER A 174 13.55 -3.15 -3.99
C SER A 174 14.68 -3.72 -3.15
N MET A 175 15.64 -4.38 -3.79
CA MET A 175 16.81 -5.02 -3.14
C MET A 175 18.07 -4.92 -3.99
N HIS A 176 19.23 -5.10 -3.35
CA HIS A 176 20.55 -4.98 -3.99
C HIS A 176 21.11 -6.27 -4.61
N ALA A 177 20.41 -7.41 -4.53
CA ALA A 177 20.92 -8.69 -5.00
C ALA A 177 19.90 -9.51 -5.81
N GLU A 178 20.32 -10.00 -6.97
CA GLU A 178 19.49 -10.78 -7.92
C GLU A 178 18.95 -12.09 -7.35
N ARG A 179 19.74 -12.77 -6.50
CA ARG A 179 19.41 -14.12 -5.98
C ARG A 179 18.15 -14.16 -5.14
N GLU A 180 17.59 -13.01 -4.80
CA GLU A 180 16.41 -12.88 -3.97
C GLU A 180 15.16 -12.49 -4.77
N LEU A 181 15.20 -12.45 -6.11
CA LEU A 181 14.04 -12.02 -6.90
C LEU A 181 12.80 -12.90 -6.68
N GLY A 182 12.97 -14.23 -6.59
CA GLY A 182 11.86 -15.14 -6.27
C GLY A 182 11.29 -14.92 -4.87
N PHE A 183 12.17 -14.58 -3.91
CA PHE A 183 11.74 -14.16 -2.58
C PHE A 183 10.97 -12.83 -2.65
N ALA A 184 11.48 -11.84 -3.39
CA ALA A 184 10.84 -10.53 -3.59
C ALA A 184 9.41 -10.68 -4.12
N VAL A 185 9.23 -11.48 -5.17
CA VAL A 185 7.93 -11.75 -5.79
C VAL A 185 6.99 -12.40 -4.78
N THR A 186 7.43 -13.47 -4.13
CA THR A 186 6.59 -14.23 -3.18
C THR A 186 6.22 -13.38 -1.97
N PHE A 187 7.18 -12.59 -1.50
CA PHE A 187 7.01 -11.70 -0.36
C PHE A 187 6.05 -10.56 -0.70
N LEU A 188 6.20 -9.90 -1.84
CA LEU A 188 5.27 -8.88 -2.31
C LEU A 188 3.85 -9.45 -2.48
N LYS A 189 3.69 -10.60 -3.13
CA LYS A 189 2.39 -11.28 -3.25
C LYS A 189 1.75 -11.56 -1.88
N THR A 190 2.55 -11.95 -0.90
CA THR A 190 2.09 -12.19 0.47
C THR A 190 1.62 -10.90 1.13
N LEU A 191 2.38 -9.81 1.02
CA LEU A 191 1.99 -8.51 1.55
C LEU A 191 0.70 -7.99 0.92
N LEU A 192 0.55 -8.12 -0.41
CA LEU A 192 -0.68 -7.76 -1.12
C LEU A 192 -1.88 -8.57 -0.62
N LEU A 193 -1.73 -9.89 -0.48
CA LEU A 193 -2.78 -10.75 0.05
C LEU A 193 -3.18 -10.37 1.48
N LEU A 194 -2.22 -9.97 2.32
CA LEU A 194 -2.51 -9.47 3.67
C LEU A 194 -3.27 -8.15 3.63
N MET A 195 -2.89 -7.22 2.75
CA MET A 195 -3.61 -5.95 2.55
C MET A 195 -5.04 -6.18 2.06
N GLU A 196 -5.23 -7.09 1.11
CA GLU A 196 -6.55 -7.47 0.60
C GLU A 196 -7.42 -8.10 1.69
N LYS A 197 -6.86 -8.99 2.51
CA LYS A 197 -7.56 -9.59 3.66
C LYS A 197 -7.92 -8.56 4.71
N GLU A 198 -7.01 -7.65 5.07
CA GLU A 198 -7.29 -6.57 6.02
C GLU A 198 -8.37 -5.63 5.46
N LEU A 199 -8.32 -5.32 4.17
CA LEU A 199 -9.37 -4.54 3.51
C LEU A 199 -10.71 -5.30 3.52
N ALA A 200 -10.74 -6.60 3.26
CA ALA A 200 -11.94 -7.43 3.36
C ALA A 200 -12.53 -7.45 4.77
N LEU A 201 -11.69 -7.60 5.80
CA LEU A 201 -12.11 -7.53 7.20
C LEU A 201 -12.64 -6.14 7.56
N ALA A 202 -12.03 -5.08 7.04
CA ALA A 202 -12.53 -3.72 7.19
C ALA A 202 -13.88 -3.50 6.46
N ARG A 203 -14.18 -4.27 5.40
CA ARG A 203 -15.45 -4.22 4.65
C ARG A 203 -16.58 -5.00 5.30
N GLU A 204 -16.29 -6.05 6.08
CA GLU A 204 -17.29 -6.68 6.96
C GLU A 204 -17.81 -5.72 8.04
N ILE A 205 -17.15 -4.57 8.14
CA ILE A 205 -17.59 -3.42 8.90
C ILE A 205 -18.25 -2.50 7.87
N PRO A 206 -19.58 -2.42 7.86
CA PRO A 206 -20.29 -1.58 6.92
C PRO A 206 -19.72 -0.14 6.97
N SER A 207 -19.59 0.53 5.81
CA SER A 207 -19.14 1.93 5.73
C SER A 207 -20.32 2.89 5.80
N LEU A 208 -20.18 3.95 6.62
CA LEU A 208 -21.29 4.87 6.86
C LEU A 208 -21.51 5.68 5.59
N PRO A 209 -22.76 5.87 5.14
CA PRO A 209 -23.05 6.79 4.07
C PRO A 209 -22.49 8.19 4.44
N PRO A 210 -21.85 8.92 3.50
CA PRO A 210 -21.18 10.20 3.81
C PRO A 210 -22.07 11.24 4.49
N GLU A 211 -23.38 11.17 4.27
CA GLU A 211 -24.38 12.02 4.94
C GLU A 211 -24.58 11.68 6.42
N LEU A 212 -24.59 10.38 6.75
CA LEU A 212 -24.71 9.90 8.13
C LEU A 212 -23.39 10.10 8.88
N GLU A 213 -22.27 9.90 8.19
CA GLU A 213 -20.95 10.11 8.75
C GLU A 213 -20.71 11.58 9.16
N ARG A 214 -21.15 12.55 8.33
CA ARG A 214 -21.08 13.98 8.63
C ARG A 214 -21.83 14.40 9.91
N ARG A 215 -22.85 13.65 10.34
CA ARG A 215 -23.64 13.95 11.54
C ARG A 215 -22.97 13.50 12.84
N LEU A 216 -21.97 12.63 12.74
CA LEU A 216 -21.30 12.01 13.88
C LEU A 216 -19.95 12.67 14.15
N SER A 217 -19.63 12.85 15.44
CA SER A 217 -18.29 13.23 15.89
C SER A 217 -17.30 12.07 15.67
N PRO A 218 -15.97 12.33 15.64
CA PRO A 218 -14.97 11.27 15.50
C PRO A 218 -15.17 10.12 16.51
N ARG A 219 -15.44 10.46 17.78
CA ARG A 219 -15.67 9.47 18.84
C ARG A 219 -16.95 8.67 18.67
N GLU A 220 -18.00 9.29 18.14
CA GLU A 220 -19.26 8.60 17.82
C GLU A 220 -19.08 7.65 16.63
N ARG A 221 -18.24 7.99 15.65
CA ARG A 221 -17.92 7.11 14.52
C ARG A 221 -17.16 5.88 14.99
N GLU A 222 -16.16 6.05 15.85
CA GLU A 222 -15.41 4.93 16.46
C GLU A 222 -16.34 3.96 17.19
N ILE A 223 -17.24 4.49 18.04
CA ILE A 223 -18.16 3.65 18.80
C ILE A 223 -19.19 2.98 17.89
N LEU A 224 -19.70 3.69 16.88
CA LEU A 224 -20.61 3.12 15.90
C LEU A 224 -19.97 1.99 15.07
N PHE A 225 -18.71 2.17 14.68
CA PHE A 225 -17.93 1.16 13.98
C PHE A 225 -17.85 -0.14 14.79
N LEU A 226 -17.54 -0.04 16.08
CA LEU A 226 -17.49 -1.21 16.95
C LEU A 226 -18.87 -1.82 17.24
N LEU A 227 -19.92 -0.99 17.34
CA LEU A 227 -21.31 -1.48 17.44
C LEU A 227 -21.71 -2.32 16.22
N LEU A 228 -21.40 -1.86 15.00
CA LEU A 228 -21.74 -2.57 13.76
C LEU A 228 -21.02 -3.92 13.64
N ARG A 229 -19.86 -4.06 14.29
CA ARG A 229 -19.15 -5.34 14.46
C ARG A 229 -19.76 -6.27 15.52
N ARG A 230 -20.93 -5.91 16.06
CA ARG A 230 -21.68 -6.65 17.09
C ARG A 230 -20.94 -6.79 18.43
N LEU A 231 -20.00 -5.89 18.72
CA LEU A 231 -19.40 -5.83 20.05
C LEU A 231 -20.42 -5.32 21.08
N THR A 232 -20.35 -5.87 22.28
CA THR A 232 -21.11 -5.46 23.46
C THR A 232 -20.58 -4.14 24.03
N ASN A 233 -21.35 -3.49 24.92
CA ASN A 233 -20.91 -2.22 25.50
C ASN A 233 -19.63 -2.40 26.36
N GLU A 234 -19.49 -3.59 26.95
CA GLU A 234 -18.38 -4.03 27.77
C GLU A 234 -17.11 -4.22 26.93
N GLU A 235 -17.21 -4.90 25.79
CA GLU A 235 -16.10 -5.08 24.85
C GLU A 235 -15.66 -3.75 24.24
N ILE A 236 -16.61 -2.87 23.88
CA ILE A 236 -16.30 -1.53 23.36
C ILE A 236 -15.60 -0.68 24.42
N ALA A 237 -16.06 -0.75 25.67
CA ALA A 237 -15.46 -0.04 26.79
C ALA A 237 -14.01 -0.46 27.01
N ALA A 238 -13.74 -1.77 27.00
CA ALA A 238 -12.39 -2.31 27.09
C ALA A 238 -11.52 -1.87 25.90
N TYR A 239 -12.05 -1.95 24.68
CA TYR A 239 -11.31 -1.64 23.46
C TYR A 239 -10.90 -0.16 23.36
N LEU A 240 -11.77 0.76 23.79
CA LEU A 240 -11.53 2.20 23.70
C LEU A 240 -11.00 2.84 24.99
N ASN A 241 -10.70 2.03 26.02
CA ASN A 241 -10.35 2.47 27.36
C ASN A 241 -11.35 3.50 27.92
N LEU A 242 -12.63 3.15 27.87
CA LEU A 242 -13.76 3.96 28.33
C LEU A 242 -14.54 3.24 29.43
N SER A 243 -15.33 3.97 30.20
CA SER A 243 -16.34 3.33 31.06
C SER A 243 -17.50 2.80 30.21
N VAL A 244 -18.12 1.69 30.65
CA VAL A 244 -19.34 1.15 30.03
C VAL A 244 -20.46 2.19 30.00
N TYR A 245 -20.52 3.07 31.01
CA TYR A 245 -21.46 4.19 31.06
C TYR A 245 -21.23 5.20 29.93
N THR A 246 -19.98 5.56 29.65
CA THR A 246 -19.61 6.44 28.55
C THR A 246 -20.01 5.84 27.20
N VAL A 247 -19.78 4.54 27.00
CA VAL A 247 -20.22 3.82 25.79
C VAL A 247 -21.74 3.85 25.62
N LYS A 248 -22.50 3.56 26.69
CA LYS A 248 -23.97 3.65 26.67
C LYS A 248 -24.46 5.06 26.30
N THR A 249 -23.78 6.09 26.82
CA THR A 249 -24.09 7.49 26.53
C THR A 249 -23.86 7.82 25.05
N TYR A 250 -22.70 7.45 24.50
CA TYR A 250 -22.42 7.64 23.07
C TYR A 250 -23.38 6.85 22.18
N ARG A 251 -23.71 5.60 22.54
CA ARG A 251 -24.70 4.80 21.82
C ARG A 251 -26.06 5.51 21.73
N LYS A 252 -26.51 6.14 22.82
CA LYS A 252 -27.74 6.96 22.83
C LYS A 252 -27.64 8.17 21.90
N PHE A 253 -26.50 8.86 21.88
CA PHE A 253 -26.28 9.99 20.98
C PHE A 253 -26.26 9.57 19.50
N ILE A 254 -25.56 8.47 19.20
CA ILE A 254 -25.54 7.87 17.86
C ILE A 254 -26.96 7.53 17.42
N TYR A 255 -27.73 6.84 18.25
CA TYR A 255 -29.11 6.45 17.93
C TYR A 255 -29.99 7.66 17.64
N ARG A 256 -29.91 8.69 18.48
CA ARG A 256 -30.62 9.97 18.26
C ARG A 256 -30.20 10.65 16.96
N LYS A 257 -28.89 10.73 16.67
CA LYS A 257 -28.35 11.40 15.48
C LYS A 257 -28.70 10.65 14.20
N LEU A 258 -28.77 9.33 14.25
CA LEU A 258 -29.14 8.50 13.11
C LEU A 258 -30.64 8.25 13.01
N GLY A 259 -31.44 8.69 13.98
CA GLY A 259 -32.89 8.49 14.01
C GLY A 259 -33.25 7.00 14.03
N VAL A 260 -32.64 6.25 14.94
CA VAL A 260 -32.91 4.83 15.19
C VAL A 260 -33.09 4.60 16.69
N SER A 261 -33.89 3.60 17.06
CA SER A 261 -34.25 3.27 18.44
C SER A 261 -33.59 1.97 18.93
N SER A 262 -33.12 1.13 18.01
CA SER A 262 -32.52 -0.17 18.33
C SER A 262 -31.32 -0.51 17.44
N PHE A 263 -30.54 -1.52 17.85
CA PHE A 263 -29.44 -2.04 17.03
C PHE A 263 -29.94 -2.70 15.75
N ASN A 264 -31.10 -3.37 15.80
CA ASN A 264 -31.70 -3.97 14.62
C ASN A 264 -32.16 -2.90 13.62
N GLU A 265 -32.74 -1.80 14.11
CA GLU A 265 -33.12 -0.68 13.27
C GLU A 265 -31.91 0.07 12.70
N LEU A 266 -30.83 0.19 13.49
CA LEU A 266 -29.53 0.66 13.01
C LEU A 266 -29.03 -0.20 11.84
N LEU A 267 -29.01 -1.53 12.00
CA LEU A 267 -28.59 -2.47 10.96
C LEU A 267 -29.48 -2.40 9.71
N ALA A 268 -30.80 -2.33 9.88
CA ALA A 268 -31.75 -2.24 8.78
C ALA A 268 -31.54 -0.94 7.98
N LYS A 269 -31.42 0.20 8.67
CA LYS A 269 -31.12 1.49 8.05
C LYS A 269 -29.76 1.48 7.35
N TYR A 270 -28.79 0.75 7.89
CA TYR A 270 -27.49 0.59 7.26
C TYR A 270 -27.54 -0.20 5.96
N ARG A 271 -28.19 -1.37 5.99
CA ARG A 271 -28.35 -2.26 4.83
C ARG A 271 -29.08 -1.58 3.69
N ALA A 272 -30.19 -0.90 4.01
CA ALA A 272 -31.00 -0.18 3.03
C ALA A 272 -30.25 0.96 2.32
N VAL A 273 -29.18 1.50 2.92
CA VAL A 273 -28.35 2.51 2.25
C VAL A 273 -27.19 1.89 1.49
N THR A 274 -26.58 0.81 2.00
CA THR A 274 -25.53 0.07 1.27
C THR A 274 -26.07 -0.62 0.01
N GLU A 275 -27.34 -1.04 0.00
CA GLU A 275 -28.01 -1.63 -1.18
C GLU A 275 -28.37 -0.58 -2.25
N LYS A 276 -28.51 0.70 -1.89
CA LYS A 276 -28.78 1.80 -2.83
C LYS A 276 -27.52 2.36 -3.49
N LEU A 277 -26.33 1.97 -3.01
CA LEU A 277 -25.03 2.42 -3.47
C LEU A 277 -24.33 1.40 -4.38
N ASN A 278 -24.94 0.22 -4.59
CA ASN A 278 -24.55 -0.81 -5.56
C ASN A 278 -25.59 -0.92 -6.67
#